data_AF-A0A3D4ICZ4-F1
#
_entry.id   AF-A0A3D4ICZ4-F1
#
_cell.length_a   1.000
_cell.length_b   1.000
_cell.length_c   1.000
_cell.angle_alpha   90.00
_cell.angle_beta   90.00
_cell.angle_gamma   90.00
#
_symmetry.space_group_name_H-M   'P 1'
#
loop_
_entity.id
_entity.type
_entity.pdbx_description
1 polymer ?
#
loop_
_entity_poly.entity_id
_entity_poly.type
_entity_poly.pdbx_seq_one_letter_code
_entity_poly.pdbx_strand_id
1 'polypeptide(L)'
;THPIGSDDFLLTKRLNLSPVFMYHGKGLNEHYCRRWTALAQLRALSQFPPSTPHQEAISLKRLEFMDAKASFLSFSISRRLLLKERHLSAISIGLMMDDQLKSVVKFWNDPSIAVVQVNETCERCSLSLLSCTDRAAPARIYDQHIQEQKQQEVFQNWINNIKQS
;
A
#
# COMPACT_ATOMS: atom_id res chain seq x y z
N THR A 1 14.11 0.60 -1.34
CA THR A 1 14.96 1.26 -2.33
C THR A 1 14.39 1.06 -3.71
N HIS A 2 14.70 1.96 -4.64
CA HIS A 2 14.18 1.93 -6.00
C HIS A 2 15.31 2.30 -6.98
N PRO A 3 15.71 1.39 -7.88
CA PRO A 3 16.62 1.70 -8.98
C PRO A 3 15.91 2.57 -10.02
N ILE A 4 16.54 3.65 -10.45
CA ILE A 4 15.93 4.56 -11.44
C ILE A 4 15.89 3.87 -12.81
N GLY A 5 14.71 3.88 -13.44
CA GLY A 5 14.44 3.24 -14.73
C GLY A 5 13.95 1.79 -14.63
N SER A 6 13.76 1.27 -13.42
CA SER A 6 13.04 0.01 -13.16
C SER A 6 11.68 0.32 -12.53
N ASP A 7 10.70 -0.59 -12.59
CA ASP A 7 9.51 -0.56 -11.73
C ASP A 7 9.71 -1.38 -10.44
N ASP A 8 10.94 -1.79 -10.14
CA ASP A 8 11.23 -2.59 -8.96
C ASP A 8 11.31 -1.74 -7.69
N PHE A 9 10.63 -2.21 -6.65
CA PHE A 9 10.69 -1.62 -5.31
C PHE A 9 11.11 -2.69 -4.32
N LEU A 10 12.31 -2.52 -3.77
CA LEU A 10 12.84 -3.42 -2.76
C LEU A 10 12.51 -2.89 -1.37
N LEU A 11 11.62 -3.58 -0.65
CA LEU A 11 11.38 -3.33 0.76
C LEU A 11 12.46 -4.01 1.60
N THR A 12 13.40 -3.24 2.13
CA THR A 12 14.57 -3.78 2.85
C THR A 12 14.29 -4.09 4.31
N LYS A 13 13.46 -3.28 4.96
CA LYS A 13 13.06 -3.39 6.37
C LYS A 13 11.59 -3.01 6.49
N ARG A 14 10.85 -3.74 7.32
CA ARG A 14 9.46 -3.43 7.71
C ARG A 14 9.26 -3.87 9.14
N LEU A 15 8.60 -3.05 9.93
CA LEU A 15 8.13 -3.36 11.27
C LEU A 15 6.67 -2.90 11.35
N ASN A 16 5.78 -3.82 11.70
CA ASN A 16 4.38 -3.50 11.98
C ASN A 16 4.11 -3.84 13.45
N LEU A 17 3.75 -2.82 14.23
CA LEU A 17 3.35 -2.97 15.64
C LEU A 17 1.84 -2.76 15.83
N SER A 18 1.10 -2.51 14.75
CA SER A 18 -0.36 -2.40 14.81
C SER A 18 -0.99 -3.79 14.87
N PRO A 19 -2.22 -3.90 15.42
CA PRO A 19 -2.99 -5.15 15.40
C PRO A 19 -3.50 -5.50 13.99
N VAL A 20 -3.36 -4.59 13.02
CA VAL A 20 -3.77 -4.82 11.64
C VAL A 20 -2.84 -5.87 11.04
N PHE A 21 -3.39 -7.06 10.83
CA PHE A 21 -2.68 -8.10 10.12
C PHE A 21 -2.40 -7.59 8.72
N MET A 22 -1.12 -7.56 8.37
CA MET A 22 -0.74 -7.34 7.00
C MET A 22 -0.12 -8.61 6.46
N TYR A 23 -0.40 -8.96 5.21
CA TYR A 23 0.30 -10.05 4.54
C TYR A 23 1.78 -9.65 4.44
N HIS A 24 2.61 -10.47 5.07
CA HIS A 24 4.05 -10.36 5.01
C HIS A 24 4.59 -11.59 4.31
N GLY A 25 5.45 -11.37 3.32
CA GLY A 25 6.28 -12.45 2.82
C GLY A 25 7.40 -11.91 1.96
N LYS A 26 8.62 -12.03 2.45
CA LYS A 26 9.77 -12.12 1.55
C LYS A 26 9.51 -13.34 0.66
N GLY A 27 9.52 -13.16 -0.67
CA GLY A 27 9.36 -14.26 -1.62
C GLY A 27 7.95 -14.51 -2.14
N LEU A 28 6.95 -13.67 -1.83
CA LEU A 28 5.61 -13.80 -2.42
C LEU A 28 5.56 -13.43 -3.92
N ASN A 29 6.62 -12.85 -4.48
CA ASN A 29 6.66 -12.33 -5.84
C ASN A 29 5.43 -11.45 -6.17
N GLU A 30 5.03 -10.63 -5.19
CA GLU A 30 3.89 -9.73 -5.26
C GLU A 30 4.37 -8.27 -5.32
N HIS A 31 3.59 -7.41 -5.95
CA HIS A 31 3.92 -6.01 -6.17
C HIS A 31 3.26 -5.14 -5.12
N TYR A 32 4.07 -4.59 -4.20
CA TYR A 32 3.59 -3.61 -3.23
C TYR A 32 2.83 -2.46 -3.89
N CYS A 33 1.75 -2.04 -3.23
CA CYS A 33 0.92 -0.94 -3.70
C CYS A 33 1.76 0.33 -3.92
N ARG A 34 1.80 0.80 -5.18
CA ARG A 34 2.58 1.98 -5.58
C ARG A 34 2.05 3.29 -4.99
N ARG A 35 0.87 3.27 -4.37
CA ARG A 35 0.21 4.41 -3.73
C ARG A 35 0.63 4.62 -2.27
N TRP A 36 1.35 3.67 -1.67
CA TRP A 36 1.97 3.88 -0.36
C TRP A 36 2.85 5.13 -0.40
N THR A 37 2.78 5.97 0.65
CA THR A 37 3.42 7.30 0.69
C THR A 37 4.88 7.26 0.23
N ALA A 38 5.69 6.34 0.79
CA ALA A 38 7.08 6.17 0.40
C ALA A 38 7.27 5.77 -1.07
N LEU A 39 6.49 4.81 -1.58
CA LEU A 39 6.64 4.29 -2.94
C LEU A 39 6.20 5.32 -3.98
N ALA A 40 5.06 5.99 -3.73
CA ALA A 40 4.59 7.09 -4.56
C ALA A 40 5.62 8.23 -4.64
N GLN A 41 6.24 8.55 -3.50
CA GLN A 41 7.27 9.59 -3.42
C GLN A 41 8.56 9.19 -4.15
N LEU A 42 8.98 7.92 -4.04
CA LEU A 42 10.11 7.39 -4.81
C LEU A 42 9.85 7.44 -6.32
N ARG A 43 8.63 7.14 -6.77
CA ARG A 43 8.22 7.25 -8.19
C ARG A 43 8.23 8.70 -8.67
N ALA A 44 7.76 9.63 -7.84
CA ALA A 44 7.81 11.05 -8.19
C ALA A 44 9.26 11.53 -8.30
N LEU A 45 10.12 11.17 -7.33
CA LEU A 45 11.53 11.55 -7.35
C LEU A 45 12.31 10.92 -8.52
N SER A 46 11.95 9.74 -9.00
CA SER A 46 12.66 9.08 -10.10
C SER A 46 12.44 9.74 -11.46
N GLN A 47 11.43 10.62 -11.59
CA GLN A 47 11.17 11.39 -12.81
C GLN A 47 12.17 12.54 -13.01
N PHE A 48 12.87 12.95 -11.95
CA PHE A 48 13.82 14.05 -12.02
C PHE A 48 15.23 13.56 -12.41
N PRO A 49 15.99 14.33 -13.23
CA PRO A 49 17.34 13.98 -13.62
C PRO A 49 18.28 13.78 -12.41
N PRO A 50 19.26 12.85 -12.49
CA PRO A 50 20.25 12.65 -11.43
C PRO A 50 21.04 13.89 -11.05
N SER A 51 21.24 14.81 -11.98
CA SER A 51 21.96 16.06 -11.79
C SER A 51 21.21 17.11 -10.97
N THR A 52 19.94 16.86 -10.59
CA THR A 52 19.18 17.83 -9.80
C THR A 52 19.69 17.82 -8.35
N PRO A 53 20.18 18.96 -7.82
CA PRO A 53 20.65 19.04 -6.44
C PRO A 53 19.53 18.79 -5.42
N HIS A 54 19.89 18.29 -4.23
CA HIS A 54 19.03 18.24 -3.03
C HIS A 54 17.63 17.63 -3.25
N GLN A 55 17.54 16.48 -3.93
CA GLN A 55 16.29 15.73 -4.06
C GLN A 55 15.92 15.02 -2.76
N GLU A 56 15.48 15.80 -1.78
CA GLU A 56 14.78 15.31 -0.60
C GLU A 56 13.30 15.67 -0.74
N ALA A 57 12.43 14.75 -0.36
CA ALA A 57 11.01 15.01 -0.31
C ALA A 57 10.47 14.55 1.05
N ILE A 58 9.43 15.23 1.50
CA ILE A 58 8.66 14.87 2.69
C ILE A 58 7.20 14.84 2.26
N SER A 59 6.49 13.78 2.64
CA SER A 59 5.04 13.67 2.40
C SER A 59 4.32 13.24 3.66
N LEU A 60 3.10 13.75 3.78
CA LEU A 60 2.12 13.34 4.77
C LEU A 60 0.83 12.96 4.04
N LYS A 61 0.30 11.76 4.31
CA LYS A 61 -0.95 11.27 3.71
C LYS A 61 -1.75 10.46 4.73
N ARG A 62 -3.06 10.43 4.56
CA ARG A 62 -3.93 9.43 5.21
C ARG A 62 -4.11 8.26 4.26
N LEU A 63 -3.65 7.08 4.67
CA LEU A 63 -3.77 5.85 3.90
C LEU A 63 -4.95 5.04 4.42
N GLU A 64 -5.92 4.78 3.56
CA GLU A 64 -7.07 3.93 3.86
C GLU A 64 -6.82 2.55 3.24
N PHE A 65 -6.60 1.54 4.08
CA PHE A 65 -6.46 0.15 3.66
C PHE A 65 -7.84 -0.46 3.53
N MET A 66 -8.29 -0.61 2.27
CA MET A 66 -9.67 -0.98 1.97
C MET A 66 -10.02 -2.37 2.49
N ASP A 67 -9.12 -3.34 2.32
CA ASP A 67 -9.40 -4.74 2.66
C ASP A 67 -9.27 -4.97 4.18
N ALA A 68 -8.35 -4.25 4.83
CA ALA A 68 -8.13 -4.32 6.26
C ALA A 68 -9.06 -3.41 7.08
N LYS A 69 -9.86 -2.56 6.42
CA LYS A 69 -10.74 -1.56 7.05
C LYS A 69 -10.02 -0.72 8.12
N ALA A 70 -8.76 -0.38 7.85
CA ALA A 70 -7.90 0.36 8.76
C ALA A 70 -7.33 1.59 8.07
N SER A 71 -7.10 2.64 8.83
CA SER A 71 -6.52 3.89 8.32
C SER A 71 -5.24 4.23 9.06
N PHE A 72 -4.27 4.80 8.35
CA PHE A 72 -2.99 5.19 8.91
C PHE A 72 -2.62 6.61 8.47
N LEU A 73 -2.17 7.44 9.43
CA LEU A 73 -1.50 8.69 9.13
C LEU A 73 -0.04 8.36 8.81
N SER A 74 0.35 8.55 7.55
CA SER A 74 1.63 8.12 7.00
C SER A 74 2.52 9.30 6.70
N PHE A 75 3.67 9.33 7.37
CA PHE A 75 4.77 10.27 7.12
C PHE A 75 5.82 9.55 6.29
N SER A 76 6.42 10.22 5.32
CA SER A 76 7.56 9.67 4.59
C SER A 76 8.59 10.72 4.27
N ILE A 77 9.85 10.31 4.34
CA ILE A 77 11.00 11.06 3.85
C ILE A 77 11.68 10.19 2.80
N SER A 78 12.02 10.78 1.67
CA SER A 78 12.76 10.10 0.61
C SER A 78 13.90 10.96 0.10
N ARG A 79 14.97 10.30 -0.33
CA ARG A 79 16.17 10.94 -0.85
C ARG A 79 16.90 10.06 -1.84
N ARG A 80 17.77 10.68 -2.64
CA ARG A 80 18.78 9.97 -3.43
C ARG A 80 19.90 9.45 -2.53
N LEU A 81 20.42 8.26 -2.84
CA LEU A 81 21.55 7.69 -2.11
C LEU A 81 22.87 8.27 -2.62
N LEU A 82 23.65 8.88 -1.73
CA LEU A 82 24.95 9.49 -2.08
C LEU A 82 25.93 8.49 -2.71
N LEU A 83 26.04 7.28 -2.13
CA LEU A 83 26.97 6.25 -2.62
C LEU A 83 26.44 5.45 -3.82
N LYS A 84 25.17 5.65 -4.20
CA LYS A 84 24.50 4.94 -5.30
C LYS A 84 23.58 5.90 -6.03
N GLU A 85 24.16 6.81 -6.81
CA GLU A 85 23.44 7.93 -7.41
C GLU A 85 22.24 7.52 -8.27
N ARG A 86 22.21 6.31 -8.83
CA ARG A 86 21.05 5.77 -9.58
C ARG A 86 19.98 5.08 -8.71
N HIS A 87 20.02 5.27 -7.39
CA HIS A 87 19.09 4.67 -6.44
C HIS A 87 18.45 5.70 -5.52
N LEU A 88 17.16 5.51 -5.28
CA LEU A 88 16.40 6.28 -4.32
C LEU A 88 16.06 5.42 -3.09
N SER A 89 15.98 6.06 -1.93
CA SER A 89 15.58 5.44 -0.68
C SER A 89 14.53 6.27 0.02
N ALA A 90 13.57 5.60 0.65
CA ALA A 90 12.53 6.23 1.44
C ALA A 90 12.33 5.45 2.73
N ILE A 91 11.93 6.18 3.76
CA ILE A 91 11.46 5.65 5.03
C ILE A 91 10.05 6.19 5.20
N SER A 92 9.14 5.35 5.70
CA SER A 92 7.81 5.79 6.11
C SER A 92 7.47 5.25 7.49
N ILE A 93 6.77 6.08 8.26
CA ILE A 93 6.16 5.74 9.52
C ILE A 93 4.66 5.91 9.34
N GLY A 94 3.89 4.87 9.67
CA GLY A 94 2.43 4.89 9.68
C GLY A 94 1.93 4.80 11.11
N LEU A 95 1.09 5.75 11.51
CA LEU A 95 0.41 5.73 12.81
C LEU A 95 -1.05 5.36 12.57
N MET A 96 -1.54 4.32 13.25
CA MET A 96 -2.93 3.89 13.10
C MET A 96 -3.88 4.99 13.55
N MET A 97 -4.91 5.27 12.75
CA MET A 97 -5.87 6.33 13.00
C MET A 97 -7.02 5.84 13.88
N ASP A 98 -6.76 5.72 15.17
CA ASP A 98 -7.76 5.50 16.21
C ASP A 98 -8.15 6.81 16.91
N ASP A 99 -9.07 6.73 17.86
CA ASP A 99 -9.53 7.89 18.63
C ASP A 99 -8.42 8.47 19.51
N GLN A 100 -7.47 7.65 19.96
CA GLN A 100 -6.31 8.10 20.73
C GLN A 100 -5.43 9.01 19.87
N LEU A 101 -5.05 8.58 18.66
CA LEU A 101 -4.29 9.41 17.74
C LEU A 101 -5.03 10.71 17.40
N LYS A 102 -6.33 10.62 17.10
CA LYS A 102 -7.14 11.81 16.78
C LYS A 102 -7.24 12.79 17.95
N SER A 103 -7.19 12.31 19.19
CA SER A 103 -7.18 13.15 20.38
C SER A 103 -5.87 13.93 20.56
N VAL A 104 -4.73 13.37 20.11
CA VAL A 104 -3.39 13.95 20.28
C VAL A 104 -2.95 14.77 19.05
N VAL A 105 -3.08 14.23 17.84
CA VAL A 105 -2.54 14.81 16.61
C VAL A 105 -3.56 15.77 15.97
N LYS A 106 -3.66 17.00 16.46
CA LYS A 106 -4.74 17.94 16.08
C LYS A 106 -4.88 18.25 14.58
N PHE A 107 -3.81 18.10 13.80
CA PHE A 107 -3.83 18.34 12.35
C PHE A 107 -4.23 17.12 11.52
N TRP A 108 -4.60 15.98 12.14
CA TRP A 108 -4.84 14.73 11.41
C TRP A 108 -5.90 14.84 10.29
N ASN A 109 -6.86 15.75 10.43
CA ASN A 109 -7.97 15.98 9.50
C ASN A 109 -7.81 17.24 8.63
N ASP A 110 -6.62 17.83 8.59
CA ASP A 110 -6.36 19.01 7.75
C ASP A 110 -6.72 18.69 6.28
N PRO A 111 -7.54 19.53 5.60
CA PRO A 111 -7.94 19.31 4.22
C PRO A 111 -6.78 19.20 3.23
N SER A 112 -5.61 19.76 3.55
CA SER A 112 -4.39 19.63 2.74
C SER A 112 -3.79 18.21 2.80
N ILE A 113 -4.16 17.40 3.79
CA ILE A 113 -3.70 16.02 3.93
C ILE A 113 -4.59 15.10 3.10
N ALA A 114 -4.07 14.75 1.93
CA ALA A 114 -4.71 13.83 1.00
C ALA A 114 -5.05 12.49 1.67
N VAL A 115 -6.27 12.04 1.41
CA VAL A 115 -6.74 10.68 1.70
C VAL A 115 -6.51 9.83 0.46
N VAL A 116 -5.85 8.68 0.64
CA VAL A 116 -5.50 7.79 -0.47
C VAL A 116 -5.92 6.37 -0.11
N GLN A 117 -6.79 5.81 -0.95
CA GLN A 117 -7.15 4.40 -0.88
C GLN A 117 -5.98 3.54 -1.38
N VAL A 118 -5.57 2.61 -0.53
CA VAL A 118 -4.46 1.70 -0.75
C VAL A 118 -4.83 0.28 -0.34
N ASN A 119 -3.96 -0.65 -0.69
CA ASN A 119 -3.92 -2.00 -0.14
C ASN A 119 -2.45 -2.41 -0.04
N GLU A 120 -2.17 -3.66 0.26
CA GLU A 120 -0.80 -4.12 0.47
C GLU A 120 -0.06 -4.41 -0.82
N THR A 121 -0.63 -5.29 -1.63
CA THR A 121 -0.07 -5.72 -2.91
C THR A 121 -1.13 -5.65 -3.98
N CYS A 122 -0.72 -5.47 -5.23
CA CYS A 122 -1.64 -5.35 -6.35
C CYS A 122 -2.40 -6.66 -6.57
N GLU A 123 -1.76 -7.80 -6.39
CA GLU A 123 -2.30 -9.14 -6.59
C GLU A 123 -3.47 -9.46 -5.66
N ARG A 124 -3.49 -8.85 -4.46
CA ARG A 124 -4.52 -9.04 -3.44
C ARG A 124 -5.54 -7.91 -3.38
N CYS A 125 -5.29 -6.82 -4.09
CA CYS A 125 -6.05 -5.59 -3.95
C CYS A 125 -7.41 -5.67 -4.64
N SER A 126 -8.47 -5.40 -3.87
CA SER A 126 -9.87 -5.32 -4.34
C SER A 126 -10.20 -4.10 -5.20
N LEU A 127 -9.36 -3.06 -5.23
CA LEU A 127 -9.64 -1.83 -5.97
C LEU A 127 -9.72 -2.09 -7.49
N SER A 128 -10.77 -1.58 -8.14
CA SER A 128 -10.91 -1.67 -9.59
C SER A 128 -9.78 -0.94 -10.33
N LEU A 129 -9.53 -1.31 -11.59
CA LEU A 129 -8.60 -0.59 -12.48
C LEU A 129 -9.00 0.88 -12.70
N LEU A 130 -10.31 1.16 -12.72
CA LEU A 130 -10.83 2.53 -12.84
C LEU A 130 -10.49 3.37 -11.60
N SER A 131 -10.44 2.74 -10.42
CA SER A 131 -10.14 3.39 -9.14
C SER A 131 -8.63 3.44 -8.81
N CYS A 132 -7.78 2.73 -9.56
CA CYS A 132 -6.35 2.59 -9.30
C CYS A 132 -5.52 2.54 -10.59
N THR A 133 -5.11 3.71 -11.08
CA THR A 133 -4.21 3.86 -12.24
C THR A 133 -2.74 3.51 -11.93
N ASP A 134 -2.41 3.34 -10.65
CA ASP A 134 -1.06 3.03 -10.16
C ASP A 134 -0.80 1.52 -10.00
N ARG A 135 -1.73 0.69 -10.46
CA ARG A 135 -1.67 -0.76 -10.31
C ARG A 135 -0.53 -1.35 -11.15
N ALA A 136 0.36 -2.09 -10.50
CA ALA A 136 1.52 -2.74 -11.14
C ALA A 136 1.23 -4.18 -11.61
N ALA A 137 0.23 -4.86 -11.02
CA ALA A 137 -0.12 -6.24 -11.35
C ALA A 137 -1.64 -6.51 -11.25
N PRO A 138 -2.16 -7.49 -12.00
CA PRO A 138 -3.57 -7.90 -11.92
C PRO A 138 -3.90 -8.47 -10.54
N ALA A 139 -5.17 -8.37 -10.11
CA ALA A 139 -5.66 -8.80 -8.81
C ALA A 139 -5.83 -10.32 -8.68
N ARG A 140 -4.87 -11.10 -9.19
CA ARG A 140 -5.02 -12.56 -9.39
C ARG A 140 -5.38 -13.32 -8.11
N ILE A 141 -4.81 -12.93 -6.97
CA ILE A 141 -5.07 -13.60 -5.67
C ILE A 141 -6.43 -13.19 -5.13
N TYR A 142 -6.78 -11.90 -5.25
CA TYR A 142 -8.12 -11.41 -4.89
C TYR A 142 -9.20 -12.12 -5.71
N ASP A 143 -9.03 -12.19 -7.02
CA ASP A 143 -9.99 -12.84 -7.92
C ASP A 143 -10.17 -14.32 -7.57
N GLN A 144 -9.07 -15.03 -7.28
CA GLN A 144 -9.12 -16.42 -6.81
C GLN A 144 -9.93 -16.55 -5.52
N HIS A 145 -9.67 -15.68 -4.53
CA HIS A 145 -10.40 -15.70 -3.27
C HIS A 145 -11.90 -15.48 -3.45
N ILE A 146 -12.29 -14.54 -4.32
CA ILE A 146 -13.70 -14.29 -4.65
C ILE A 146 -14.35 -15.50 -5.33
N GLN A 147 -13.64 -16.21 -6.22
CA GLN A 147 -14.17 -17.43 -6.84
C GLN A 147 -14.36 -18.55 -5.82
N GLU A 148 -13.41 -18.76 -4.92
CA GLU A 148 -13.51 -19.75 -3.85
C GLU A 148 -14.70 -19.47 -2.92
N GLN A 149 -14.89 -18.21 -2.52
CA GLN A 149 -16.05 -17.80 -1.72
C GLN A 149 -17.38 -18.12 -2.42
N LYS A 150 -17.49 -17.76 -3.71
CA LYS A 150 -18.70 -18.07 -4.50
C LYS A 150 -18.98 -19.57 -4.59
N GLN A 151 -17.94 -20.38 -4.78
CA GLN A 151 -18.09 -21.84 -4.81
C GLN A 151 -18.56 -22.40 -3.46
N GLN A 152 -18.01 -21.88 -2.36
CA GLN A 152 -18.42 -22.27 -1.01
C GLN A 152 -19.88 -21.87 -0.74
N GLU A 153 -20.29 -20.66 -1.11
CA GLU A 153 -21.68 -20.21 -0.97
C GLU A 153 -22.66 -21.11 -1.74
N VAL A 154 -22.35 -21.42 -3.00
CA VAL A 154 -23.16 -22.34 -3.82
C VAL A 154 -23.25 -23.72 -3.16
N PHE A 155 -22.13 -24.24 -2.67
CA PHE A 155 -22.09 -25.54 -2.00
C PHE A 155 -22.90 -25.56 -0.70
N GLN A 156 -22.80 -24.51 0.12
CA GLN A 156 -23.59 -24.39 1.36
C GLN A 156 -25.09 -24.27 1.07
N ASN A 157 -25.47 -23.51 0.04
CA ASN A 157 -26.87 -23.42 -0.38
C ASN A 157 -27.40 -24.78 -0.84
N TRP A 158 -26.60 -25.55 -1.58
CA TRP A 158 -26.96 -26.91 -1.98
C TRP A 158 -27.15 -27.85 -0.77
N ILE A 159 -26.24 -27.81 0.22
CA ILE A 159 -26.38 -28.58 1.47
C ILE A 159 -27.67 -28.20 2.21
N ASN A 160 -27.96 -26.90 2.31
CA ASN A 160 -29.15 -26.42 3.02
C ASN A 160 -30.45 -26.87 2.34
N ASN A 161 -30.49 -26.87 1.01
CA ASN A 161 -31.64 -27.35 0.25
C ASN A 161 -31.89 -28.85 0.44
N ILE A 162 -30.82 -29.67 0.53
CA ILE A 162 -30.95 -31.10 0.80
C ILE A 162 -31.47 -31.35 2.22
N LYS A 163 -31.02 -30.60 3.23
CA LYS A 163 -31.50 -30.76 4.60
C LYS A 163 -32.97 -30.36 4.80
N GLN A 164 -33.53 -29.57 3.88
CA GLN A 164 -34.93 -29.13 3.91
C GLN A 164 -35.86 -30.01 3.07
N SER A 165 -35.32 -31.00 2.35
CA SER A 165 -36.06 -31.99 1.56
C SER A 165 -36.17 -33.31 2.32
#